data_AF-A0A6G3XFV7-F1
#
_entry.id   AF-A0A6G3XFV7-F1
#
_cell.length_a   1.000
_cell.length_b   1.000
_cell.length_c   1.000
_cell.angle_alpha   90.00
_cell.angle_beta   90.00
_cell.angle_gamma   90.00
#
_symmetry.space_group_name_H-M   'P 1'
#
loop_
_entity.id
_entity.type
_entity.pdbx_description
1 polymer ?
#
loop_
_entity_poly.entity_id
_entity_poly.type
_entity_poly.pdbx_seq_one_letter_code
_entity_poly.pdbx_strand_id
1 'polypeptide(L)'
;DALTDSTSVDATKLAEELASVTVLLDREVSLRRVLTDPAQSGESKAELVARLLGGQVGGETVDLVSGLVRSRWSQSRDLVDAAEELANTADLTAAQRGGRLDDVEDELFRFGR
;
A
#
# COMPACT_ATOMS: atom_id res chain seq x y z
N ASP A 1 -20.14 20.26 -12.15
CA ASP A 1 -18.75 20.16 -11.69
C ASP A 1 -18.35 18.69 -11.65
N ALA A 2 -18.28 18.06 -12.83
CA ALA A 2 -18.08 16.61 -12.99
C ALA A 2 -16.60 16.20 -12.91
N LEU A 3 -15.70 17.19 -12.77
CA LEU A 3 -14.24 16.99 -12.67
C LEU A 3 -13.80 16.56 -11.27
N THR A 4 -14.63 16.79 -10.25
CA THR A 4 -14.40 16.35 -8.87
C THR A 4 -15.19 15.10 -8.48
N ASP A 5 -16.06 14.62 -9.37
CA ASP A 5 -16.89 13.41 -9.18
C ASP A 5 -16.15 12.13 -9.58
N SER A 6 -14.95 12.27 -10.16
CA SER A 6 -14.05 11.15 -10.41
C SER A 6 -13.20 10.91 -9.16
N THR A 7 -13.41 9.73 -8.57
CA THR A 7 -12.52 8.98 -7.66
C THR A 7 -12.48 9.45 -6.21
N SER A 8 -13.58 9.27 -5.46
CA SER A 8 -13.40 8.89 -4.07
C SER A 8 -12.79 7.48 -4.07
N VAL A 9 -11.47 7.39 -3.87
CA VAL A 9 -10.83 6.10 -3.61
C VAL A 9 -11.53 5.47 -2.41
N ASP A 10 -12.00 4.23 -2.57
CA ASP A 10 -12.53 3.42 -1.47
C ASP A 10 -11.36 3.10 -0.53
N ALA A 11 -11.22 3.92 0.51
CA ALA A 11 -10.10 3.86 1.44
C ALA A 11 -10.09 2.55 2.24
N THR A 12 -11.26 1.97 2.52
CA THR A 12 -11.37 0.67 3.19
C THR A 12 -10.78 -0.42 2.30
N LYS A 13 -11.23 -0.48 1.05
CA LYS A 13 -10.73 -1.46 0.08
C LYS A 13 -9.23 -1.28 -0.18
N LEU A 14 -8.77 -0.04 -0.34
CA LEU A 14 -7.36 0.26 -0.52
C LEU A 14 -6.51 -0.22 0.68
N ALA A 15 -6.98 -0.01 1.90
CA ALA A 15 -6.30 -0.49 3.11
C ALA A 15 -6.17 -2.02 3.14
N GLU A 16 -7.26 -2.74 2.85
CA GLU A 16 -7.27 -4.21 2.80
C GLU A 16 -6.34 -4.78 1.73
N GLU A 17 -6.34 -4.17 0.55
CA GLU A 17 -5.48 -4.60 -0.57
C GLU A 17 -4.01 -4.28 -0.30
N LEU A 18 -3.69 -3.10 0.24
CA LEU A 18 -2.31 -2.76 0.63
C LEU A 18 -1.81 -3.66 1.77
N ALA A 19 -2.64 -3.98 2.76
CA ALA A 19 -2.29 -4.95 3.80
C ALA A 19 -1.99 -6.34 3.21
N SER A 20 -2.78 -6.77 2.22
CA SER A 20 -2.53 -8.03 1.50
C SER A 20 -1.21 -8.00 0.72
N VAL A 21 -0.86 -6.87 0.10
CA VAL A 21 0.43 -6.66 -0.56
C VAL A 21 1.58 -6.68 0.46
N THR A 22 1.42 -6.07 1.62
CA THR A 22 2.40 -6.10 2.71
C THR A 22 2.70 -7.54 3.13
N VAL A 23 1.66 -8.37 3.34
CA VAL A 23 1.81 -9.81 3.66
C VAL A 23 2.53 -10.57 2.54
N LEU A 24 2.21 -10.28 1.27
CA LEU A 24 2.89 -10.88 0.13
C LEU A 24 4.38 -10.53 0.13
N LEU A 25 4.73 -9.25 0.30
CA LEU A 25 6.11 -8.78 0.28
C LEU A 25 6.92 -9.26 1.48
N ASP A 26 6.29 -9.45 2.64
CA ASP A 26 6.94 -10.03 3.81
C ASP A 26 7.29 -11.50 3.58
N ARG A 27 6.32 -12.27 3.07
CA ARG A 27 6.48 -13.71 2.78
C ARG A 27 7.47 -13.97 1.64
N GLU A 28 7.38 -13.22 0.55
CA GLU A 28 8.11 -13.51 -0.69
C GLU A 28 9.43 -12.73 -0.78
N VAL A 29 10.41 -13.15 0.02
CA VAL A 29 11.74 -12.51 0.13
C VAL A 29 12.42 -12.29 -1.23
N SER A 30 12.29 -13.23 -2.16
CA SER A 30 12.88 -13.13 -3.50
C SER A 30 12.23 -12.03 -4.35
N LEU A 31 10.89 -11.91 -4.30
CA LEU A 31 10.16 -10.83 -4.97
C LEU A 31 10.58 -9.47 -4.42
N ARG A 32 10.62 -9.36 -3.09
CA ARG A 32 11.05 -8.13 -2.39
C ARG A 32 12.47 -7.72 -2.79
N ARG A 33 13.41 -8.67 -2.92
CA ARG A 33 14.77 -8.40 -3.42
C ARG A 33 14.76 -7.85 -4.84
N VAL A 34 13.98 -8.43 -5.74
CA VAL A 34 13.85 -7.94 -7.12
C VAL A 34 13.27 -6.52 -7.15
N LEU A 35 12.23 -6.26 -6.35
CA LEU A 35 11.56 -4.95 -6.30
C LEU A 35 12.38 -3.86 -5.58
N THR A 36 13.46 -4.23 -4.91
CA THR A 36 14.37 -3.28 -4.23
C THR A 36 15.77 -3.24 -4.86
N ASP A 37 16.03 -4.03 -5.91
CA ASP A 37 17.31 -4.09 -6.59
C ASP A 37 17.64 -2.72 -7.26
N PRO A 38 18.71 -2.03 -6.83
CA PRO A 38 19.10 -0.75 -7.41
C PRO A 38 19.69 -0.86 -8.82
N ALA A 39 20.01 -2.05 -9.30
CA ALA A 39 20.48 -2.28 -10.68
C ALA A 39 19.32 -2.35 -11.68
N GLN A 40 18.09 -2.59 -11.22
CA GLN A 40 16.88 -2.62 -12.06
C GLN A 40 16.30 -1.22 -12.22
N SER A 41 15.80 -0.89 -13.41
CA SER A 41 15.10 0.38 -13.60
C SER A 41 13.79 0.40 -12.80
N GLY A 42 13.39 1.59 -12.33
CA GLY A 42 12.12 1.77 -11.64
C GLY A 42 10.93 1.28 -12.47
N GLU A 43 10.99 1.49 -13.79
CA GLU A 43 9.92 1.08 -14.70
C GLU A 43 9.84 -0.43 -14.86
N SER A 44 10.97 -1.13 -14.97
CA SER A 44 10.96 -2.61 -15.04
C SER A 44 10.33 -3.23 -13.78
N LYS A 45 10.57 -2.60 -12.61
CA LYS A 45 9.96 -3.01 -11.35
C LYS A 45 8.46 -2.71 -11.32
N ALA A 46 8.04 -1.55 -11.80
CA ALA A 46 6.62 -1.19 -11.93
C ALA A 46 5.86 -2.11 -12.89
N GLU A 47 6.44 -2.44 -14.03
CA GLU A 47 5.87 -3.40 -14.99
C GLU A 47 5.70 -4.80 -14.36
N LEU A 48 6.69 -5.24 -13.56
CA LEU A 48 6.57 -6.49 -12.81
C LEU A 48 5.40 -6.45 -11.82
N VAL A 49 5.25 -5.35 -11.07
CA VAL A 49 4.11 -5.14 -10.16
C VAL A 49 2.79 -5.19 -10.93
N ALA A 50 2.66 -4.43 -12.02
CA ALA A 50 1.45 -4.40 -12.83
C ALA A 50 1.07 -5.78 -13.37
N ARG A 51 2.06 -6.59 -13.76
CA ARG A 51 1.84 -7.97 -14.23
C ARG A 51 1.42 -8.94 -13.10
N LEU A 52 1.97 -8.79 -11.91
CA LEU A 52 1.70 -9.71 -10.79
C LEU A 52 0.40 -9.37 -10.06
N LEU A 53 0.12 -8.08 -9.88
CA LEU A 53 -1.03 -7.59 -9.10
C LEU A 53 -2.22 -7.20 -9.98
N GLY A 54 -2.00 -7.00 -11.28
CA GLY A 54 -3.05 -6.68 -12.24
C GLY A 54 -4.18 -7.72 -12.21
N GLY A 55 -5.40 -7.25 -11.98
CA GLY A 55 -6.59 -8.10 -11.86
C GLY A 55 -6.69 -8.89 -10.55
N GLN A 56 -5.72 -8.78 -9.64
CA GLN A 56 -5.80 -9.33 -8.27
C GLN A 56 -6.29 -8.27 -7.28
N VAL A 57 -5.92 -7.00 -7.49
CA VAL A 57 -6.29 -5.84 -6.67
C VAL A 57 -6.81 -4.71 -7.56
N GLY A 58 -7.37 -3.66 -6.95
CA GLY A 58 -7.81 -2.44 -7.63
C GLY A 58 -6.67 -1.70 -8.33
N GLY A 59 -7.04 -0.90 -9.34
CA GLY A 59 -6.07 -0.13 -10.13
C GLY A 59 -5.28 0.87 -9.27
N GLU A 60 -5.94 1.48 -8.31
CA GLU A 60 -5.36 2.42 -7.35
C GLU A 60 -4.24 1.76 -6.52
N THR A 61 -4.46 0.51 -6.08
CA THR A 61 -3.44 -0.28 -5.36
C THR A 61 -2.27 -0.61 -6.27
N VAL A 62 -2.53 -1.06 -7.51
CA VAL A 62 -1.47 -1.34 -8.49
C VAL A 62 -0.63 -0.09 -8.74
N ASP A 63 -1.26 1.07 -8.91
CA ASP A 63 -0.60 2.34 -9.19
C ASP A 63 0.26 2.81 -8.02
N LEU A 64 -0.25 2.72 -6.78
CA LEU A 64 0.50 3.05 -5.56
C LEU A 64 1.74 2.17 -5.39
N VAL A 65 1.57 0.85 -5.50
CA VAL A 65 2.70 -0.10 -5.36
C VAL A 65 3.70 0.08 -6.51
N SER A 66 3.22 0.36 -7.73
CA SER A 66 4.10 0.70 -8.87
C SER A 66 4.91 1.98 -8.60
N GLY A 67 4.31 2.98 -7.95
CA GLY A 67 5.00 4.17 -7.47
C GLY A 67 6.07 3.85 -6.42
N LEU A 68 5.75 3.03 -5.41
CA LEU A 68 6.70 2.63 -4.36
C LEU A 68 7.94 1.95 -4.94
N VAL A 69 7.77 1.00 -5.86
CA VAL A 69 8.90 0.22 -6.39
C VAL A 69 9.76 1.01 -7.38
N ARG A 70 9.28 2.13 -7.92
CA ARG A 70 10.10 3.06 -8.72
C ARG A 70 11.16 3.78 -7.88
N SER A 71 10.90 3.95 -6.59
CA SER A 71 11.84 4.57 -5.64
C SER A 71 13.06 3.70 -5.36
N ARG A 72 14.08 4.33 -4.79
CA ARG A 72 15.28 3.65 -4.27
C ARG A 72 15.10 3.39 -2.77
N TRP A 73 15.33 2.15 -2.37
CA TRP A 73 15.21 1.69 -0.98
C TRP A 73 16.59 1.41 -0.40
N SER A 74 16.79 1.69 0.89
CA SER A 74 18.06 1.44 1.57
C SER A 74 18.20 -0.03 1.92
N GLN A 75 17.11 -0.66 2.37
CA GLN A 75 17.00 -2.09 2.64
C GLN A 75 15.76 -2.65 1.96
N SER A 76 15.79 -3.96 1.65
CA SER A 76 14.64 -4.64 1.08
C SER A 76 13.39 -4.55 1.97
N ARG A 77 13.58 -4.54 3.30
CA ARG A 77 12.48 -4.48 4.27
C ARG A 77 11.78 -3.12 4.28
N ASP A 78 12.49 -2.03 4.01
CA ASP A 78 11.92 -0.68 4.01
C ASP A 78 10.73 -0.54 3.03
N LEU A 79 10.73 -1.30 1.92
CA LEU A 79 9.60 -1.35 0.99
C LEU A 79 8.34 -1.96 1.64
N VAL A 80 8.49 -2.96 2.50
CA VAL A 80 7.37 -3.58 3.23
C VAL A 80 6.83 -2.62 4.27
N ASP A 81 7.73 -2.02 5.04
CA ASP A 81 7.35 -1.05 6.09
C ASP A 81 6.60 0.15 5.46
N ALA A 82 7.00 0.61 4.27
CA ALA A 82 6.30 1.67 3.55
C ALA A 82 4.93 1.23 2.99
N ALA A 83 4.80 -0.01 2.52
CA ALA A 83 3.51 -0.55 2.09
C ALA A 83 2.54 -0.71 3.27
N GLU A 84 3.04 -1.14 4.43
CA GLU A 84 2.30 -1.21 5.69
C GLU A 84 1.83 0.17 6.15
N GLU A 85 2.71 1.17 6.12
CA GLU A 85 2.36 2.55 6.51
C GLU A 85 1.25 3.12 5.62
N LEU A 86 1.27 2.83 4.32
CA LEU A 86 0.21 3.23 3.40
C LEU A 86 -1.10 2.49 3.67
N ALA A 87 -1.05 1.20 4.03
CA ALA A 87 -2.23 0.46 4.45
C ALA A 87 -2.87 1.08 5.70
N ASN A 88 -2.05 1.36 6.72
CA ASN A 88 -2.49 2.01 7.97
C ASN A 88 -3.07 3.40 7.71
N THR A 89 -2.42 4.20 6.85
CA THR A 89 -2.91 5.53 6.46
C THR A 89 -4.26 5.45 5.76
N ALA A 90 -4.44 4.48 4.87
CA ALA A 90 -5.71 4.25 4.18
C ALA A 90 -6.81 3.82 5.16
N ASP A 91 -6.49 2.94 6.12
CA ASP A 91 -7.44 2.48 7.15
C ASP A 91 -7.89 3.62 8.06
N LEU A 92 -6.95 4.44 8.55
CA LEU A 92 -7.25 5.63 9.35
C LEU A 92 -8.09 6.64 8.56
N THR A 93 -7.81 6.81 7.27
CA THR A 93 -8.61 7.66 6.38
C THR A 93 -10.03 7.11 6.22
N ALA A 94 -10.19 5.79 6.11
CA ALA A 94 -11.50 5.14 6.06
C ALA A 94 -12.27 5.35 7.38
N ALA A 95 -11.62 5.18 8.53
CA ALA A 95 -12.19 5.44 9.84
C ALA A 95 -12.65 6.91 9.99
N GLN A 96 -11.81 7.86 9.57
CA GLN A 96 -12.15 9.29 9.58
C GLN A 96 -13.36 9.61 8.71
N ARG A 97 -13.41 9.08 7.47
CA ARG A 97 -14.57 9.28 6.57
C ARG A 97 -15.85 8.63 7.09
N GLY A 98 -15.73 7.55 7.86
CA GLY A 98 -16.84 6.87 8.52
C GLY A 98 -17.28 7.51 9.84
N GLY A 99 -16.60 8.57 10.32
CA GLY A 99 -16.88 9.19 11.62
C GLY A 99 -16.50 8.32 12.83
N ARG A 100 -15.54 7.40 12.67
CA ARG A 100 -15.11 6.41 13.68
C ARG A 100 -13.66 6.59 14.15
N LEU A 101 -13.02 7.72 13.82
CA LEU A 101 -11.60 7.93 14.16
C LEU A 101 -11.37 7.95 15.68
N ASP A 102 -12.25 8.64 16.41
CA ASP A 102 -12.16 8.77 17.87
C ASP A 102 -12.22 7.39 18.57
N ASP A 103 -13.06 6.47 18.07
CA ASP A 103 -13.16 5.10 18.59
C ASP A 103 -11.87 4.29 18.36
N VAL A 104 -11.23 4.47 17.19
CA VAL A 104 -9.96 3.81 16.84
C VAL A 104 -8.81 4.33 17.71
N GLU A 105 -8.74 5.64 17.93
CA GLU A 105 -7.75 6.24 18.84
C GLU A 105 -7.88 5.66 20.25
N ASP A 106 -9.11 5.61 20.78
CA ASP A 106 -9.39 5.02 22.09
C ASP A 106 -9.00 3.53 22.18
N GLU A 107 -9.20 2.75 21.12
CA GLU A 107 -8.75 1.36 21.04
C GLU A 107 -7.23 1.23 21.04
N LEU A 108 -6.52 2.01 20.22
CA LEU A 108 -5.06 1.99 20.16
C LEU A 108 -4.42 2.37 21.51
N PHE A 109 -4.92 3.41 22.17
CA PHE A 109 -4.46 3.79 23.51
C PHE A 109 -4.76 2.71 24.56
N ARG A 110 -5.87 1.96 24.40
CA ARG A 110 -6.24 0.86 25.29
C ARG A 110 -5.35 -0.37 25.13
N PHE A 111 -4.85 -0.67 23.93
CA PHE A 111 -3.94 -1.79 23.71
C PHE A 111 -2.48 -1.48 24.06
N GLY A 112 -2.07 -0.20 24.03
CA GLY A 112 -0.69 0.22 24.32
C GLY A 112 -0.29 0.26 25.81
N ARG A 113 -1.15 -0.21 26.73
CA ARG A 113 -0.97 -0.19 28.20
C ARG A 113 -0.83 -1.60 28.75
#